data_AF-A0A7J0BFH4-F1
#
_entry.id   AF-A0A7J0BFH4-F1
#
_cell.length_a   1.000
_cell.length_b   1.000
_cell.length_c   1.000
_cell.angle_alpha   90.00
_cell.angle_beta   90.00
_cell.angle_gamma   90.00
#
_symmetry.space_group_name_H-M   'P 1'
#
loop_
_entity.id
_entity.type
_entity.pdbx_description
1 polymer ?
#
loop_
_entity_poly.entity_id
_entity_poly.type
_entity_poly.pdbx_seq_one_letter_code
_entity_poly.pdbx_strand_id
1 'polypeptide(L)'
;MRDKIPRLLWATLLFMLSLTVLTAHAADIAKITPEETLSRLDTALLVDARSGADWSGSTLKIKGAIRGSLQDVDTWAATIPKDKEIIVYCA
;
A
#
# COMPACT_ATOMS: atom_id res chain seq x y z
N MET A 1 -28.20 -21.14 42.73
CA MET A 1 -27.13 -20.18 42.34
C MET A 1 -25.84 -20.88 41.90
N ARG A 2 -25.37 -21.92 42.61
CA ARG A 2 -24.12 -22.66 42.32
C ARG A 2 -24.16 -23.46 41.01
N ASP A 3 -25.34 -23.88 40.62
CA ASP A 3 -25.74 -24.61 39.40
C ASP A 3 -25.76 -23.76 38.12
N LYS A 4 -25.79 -22.43 38.26
CA LYS A 4 -25.82 -21.48 37.13
C LYS A 4 -24.42 -20.99 36.73
N ILE A 5 -23.46 -21.09 37.65
CA ILE A 5 -22.04 -20.72 37.46
C ILE A 5 -21.37 -21.51 36.32
N PRO A 6 -21.49 -22.85 36.21
CA PRO A 6 -20.90 -23.57 35.09
C PRO A 6 -21.56 -23.14 33.77
N ARG A 7 -22.90 -23.04 33.72
CA ARG A 7 -23.61 -22.58 32.52
C ARG A 7 -23.19 -21.17 32.08
N LEU A 8 -22.95 -20.27 33.03
CA LEU A 8 -22.47 -18.91 32.74
C LEU A 8 -21.02 -18.92 32.23
N LEU A 9 -20.15 -19.76 32.80
CA LEU A 9 -18.77 -19.95 32.36
C LEU A 9 -18.68 -20.56 30.95
N TRP A 10 -19.56 -21.52 30.62
CA TRP A 10 -19.65 -22.08 29.27
C TRP A 10 -20.18 -21.04 28.27
N ALA A 11 -21.16 -20.22 28.66
CA ALA A 11 -21.69 -19.16 27.81
C ALA A 11 -20.66 -18.05 27.55
N THR A 12 -19.87 -17.65 28.54
CA THR A 12 -18.79 -16.67 28.36
C THR A 12 -17.62 -17.23 27.55
N LEU A 13 -17.29 -18.52 27.71
CA LEU A 13 -16.28 -19.19 26.89
C LEU A 13 -16.71 -19.26 25.42
N LEU A 14 -17.96 -19.61 25.15
CA LEU A 14 -18.53 -19.62 23.79
C LEU A 14 -18.59 -18.21 23.17
N PHE A 15 -18.91 -17.20 23.96
CA PHE A 15 -18.91 -15.80 23.52
C PHE A 15 -17.50 -15.29 23.19
N MET A 16 -16.51 -15.59 24.03
CA MET A 16 -15.10 -15.24 23.80
C MET A 16 -14.51 -15.95 22.56
N LEU A 17 -14.94 -17.19 22.27
CA LEU A 17 -14.50 -17.94 21.10
C LEU A 17 -15.07 -17.37 19.78
N SER A 18 -16.18 -16.63 19.83
CA SER A 18 -16.80 -16.01 18.65
C SER A 18 -16.14 -14.69 18.19
N LEU A 19 -15.23 -14.11 18.99
CA LEU A 19 -14.61 -12.81 18.71
C LEU A 19 -13.27 -12.88 17.92
N THR A 20 -12.79 -14.06 17.55
CA THR A 20 -11.39 -14.21 17.09
C THR A 20 -11.16 -14.32 15.58
N VAL A 21 -12.08 -13.83 14.73
CA VAL A 21 -11.84 -13.84 13.27
C VAL A 21 -12.06 -12.46 12.64
N LEU A 22 -11.23 -11.48 13.03
CA LEU A 22 -10.88 -10.39 12.10
C LEU A 22 -9.65 -10.84 11.31
N THR A 23 -9.88 -11.42 10.14
CA THR A 23 -8.80 -11.64 9.17
C THR A 23 -8.39 -10.28 8.60
N ALA A 24 -7.14 -9.88 8.85
CA ALA A 24 -6.55 -8.73 8.17
C ALA A 24 -6.30 -9.12 6.70
N HIS A 25 -7.21 -8.72 5.81
CA HIS A 25 -7.00 -8.88 4.38
C HIS A 25 -6.12 -7.72 3.89
N ALA A 26 -4.87 -8.03 3.51
CA ALA A 26 -4.09 -7.09 2.73
C ALA A 26 -4.77 -6.95 1.35
N ALA A 27 -5.00 -5.71 0.91
CA ALA A 27 -5.51 -5.46 -0.43
C ALA A 27 -4.41 -5.79 -1.44
N ASP A 28 -4.77 -6.49 -2.52
CA ASP A 28 -3.86 -6.68 -3.64
C ASP A 28 -3.54 -5.32 -4.28
N ILE A 29 -2.25 -5.01 -4.38
CA ILE A 29 -1.76 -3.78 -5.00
C ILE A 29 -1.67 -4.04 -6.51
N ALA A 30 -2.26 -3.14 -7.32
CA ALA A 30 -2.13 -3.18 -8.77
C ALA A 30 -0.66 -3.05 -9.17
N LYS A 31 -0.16 -4.02 -9.95
CA LYS A 31 1.20 -4.04 -10.48
C LYS A 31 1.16 -3.93 -12.01
N ILE A 32 2.23 -3.41 -12.56
CA ILE A 32 2.43 -3.24 -14.00
C ILE A 32 3.83 -3.75 -14.36
N THR A 33 4.00 -4.36 -15.53
CA THR A 33 5.33 -4.83 -15.97
C THR A 33 6.18 -3.68 -16.54
N PRO A 34 7.51 -3.85 -16.64
CA PRO A 34 8.36 -2.88 -17.33
C PRO A 34 7.94 -2.62 -18.78
N GLU A 35 7.51 -3.65 -19.51
CA GLU A 35 7.08 -3.55 -20.91
C GLU A 35 5.78 -2.76 -21.04
N GLU A 36 4.83 -3.00 -20.15
CA GLU A 36 3.59 -2.22 -20.08
C GLU A 36 3.87 -0.76 -19.69
N THR A 37 4.79 -0.54 -18.77
CA THR A 37 5.23 0.82 -18.37
C THR A 37 5.86 1.55 -19.56
N LEU A 38 6.68 0.87 -20.37
CA LEU A 38 7.30 1.43 -21.56
C LEU A 38 6.25 1.95 -22.56
N SER A 39 5.15 1.20 -22.74
CA SER A 39 4.05 1.60 -23.63
C SER A 39 3.25 2.82 -23.15
N ARG A 40 3.41 3.22 -21.88
CA ARG A 40 2.66 4.31 -21.23
C ARG A 40 3.54 5.50 -20.81
N LEU A 41 4.81 5.53 -21.21
CA LEU A 41 5.75 6.59 -20.79
C LEU A 41 5.27 8.02 -21.10
N ASP A 42 4.54 8.20 -22.20
CA ASP A 42 4.06 9.52 -22.64
C ASP A 42 2.69 9.90 -22.05
N THR A 43 1.92 8.93 -21.56
CA THR A 43 0.53 9.13 -21.09
C THR A 43 0.41 9.08 -19.57
N ALA A 44 1.18 8.22 -18.92
CA ALA A 44 1.21 8.06 -17.47
C ALA A 44 2.19 9.05 -16.83
N LEU A 45 1.88 9.45 -15.59
CA LEU A 45 2.78 10.19 -14.74
C LEU A 45 3.63 9.21 -13.93
N LEU A 46 4.94 9.25 -14.12
CA LEU A 46 5.88 8.38 -13.41
C LEU A 46 6.38 9.05 -12.12
N VAL A 47 6.37 8.31 -11.02
CA VAL A 47 6.87 8.76 -9.71
C VAL A 47 8.00 7.84 -9.25
N ASP A 48 9.17 8.44 -9.05
CA ASP A 48 10.33 7.78 -8.44
C ASP A 48 10.23 7.88 -6.91
N ALA A 49 9.84 6.76 -6.27
CA ALA A 49 9.67 6.62 -4.84
C ALA A 49 10.83 5.93 -4.13
N ARG A 50 12.01 5.83 -4.77
CA ARG A 50 13.21 5.25 -4.15
C ARG A 50 13.61 5.94 -2.84
N SER A 51 14.34 5.25 -1.96
CA SER A 51 14.90 5.92 -0.77
C SER A 51 16.02 6.91 -1.16
N GLY A 52 16.43 7.79 -0.25
CA GLY A 52 17.46 8.81 -0.54
C GLY A 52 18.77 8.22 -1.07
N ALA A 53 19.23 7.11 -0.50
CA ALA A 53 20.44 6.40 -0.95
C ALA A 53 20.25 5.79 -2.34
N ASP A 54 19.14 5.08 -2.57
CA ASP A 54 18.86 4.42 -3.85
C ASP A 54 18.65 5.42 -4.99
N TRP A 55 18.06 6.58 -4.68
CA TRP A 55 17.84 7.65 -5.66
C TRP A 55 19.13 8.41 -5.99
N SER A 56 19.88 8.82 -4.97
CA SER A 56 21.12 9.60 -5.14
C SER A 56 22.25 8.77 -5.75
N GLY A 57 22.38 7.50 -5.36
CA GLY A 57 23.39 6.58 -5.86
C GLY A 57 23.12 6.02 -7.26
N SER A 58 21.91 6.21 -7.80
CA SER A 58 21.56 5.63 -9.09
C SER A 58 21.96 6.51 -10.27
N THR A 59 22.74 5.90 -11.18
CA THR A 59 23.16 6.47 -12.46
C THR A 59 22.05 6.48 -13.51
N LEU A 60 20.97 5.72 -13.29
CA LEU A 60 19.85 5.57 -14.22
C LEU A 60 18.53 5.94 -13.55
N LYS A 61 17.72 6.74 -14.25
CA LYS A 61 16.38 7.16 -13.82
C LYS A 61 15.45 7.13 -15.02
N ILE A 62 14.17 6.83 -14.82
CA ILE A 62 13.22 6.84 -15.95
C ILE A 62 12.99 8.29 -16.36
N LYS A 63 13.16 8.58 -17.66
CA LYS A 63 13.02 9.93 -18.20
C LYS A 63 11.59 10.43 -17.97
N GLY A 64 11.45 11.68 -17.51
CA GLY A 64 10.16 12.30 -17.25
C GLY A 64 9.54 11.95 -15.90
N ALA A 65 10.13 11.04 -15.12
CA ALA A 65 9.67 10.75 -13.77
C ALA A 65 9.90 11.94 -12.83
N ILE A 66 8.89 12.23 -12.01
CA ILE A 66 9.03 13.17 -10.90
C ILE A 66 9.55 12.45 -9.66
N ARG A 67 10.23 13.19 -8.79
CA ARG A 67 10.69 12.65 -7.50
C ARG A 67 9.56 12.71 -6.48
N GLY A 68 9.14 11.54 -5.96
CA GLY A 68 8.17 11.43 -4.88
C GLY A 68 8.74 10.65 -3.69
N SER A 69 9.41 11.34 -2.76
CA SER A 69 9.97 10.69 -1.57
C SER A 69 8.90 9.97 -0.75
N LEU A 70 9.20 8.79 -0.21
CA LEU A 70 8.32 8.08 0.73
C LEU A 70 8.13 8.84 2.06
N GLN A 71 9.00 9.83 2.35
CA GLN A 71 8.90 10.65 3.55
C GLN A 71 7.86 11.77 3.41
N ASP A 72 7.50 12.14 2.18
CA ASP A 72 6.68 13.32 1.87
C ASP A 72 5.50 12.98 0.94
N VAL A 73 4.93 11.78 1.09
CA VAL A 73 3.86 11.25 0.21
C VAL A 73 2.71 12.22 0.06
N ASP A 74 2.19 12.74 1.17
CA ASP A 74 1.06 13.65 1.15
C ASP A 74 1.36 14.95 0.37
N THR A 75 2.60 15.42 0.44
CA THR A 75 3.05 16.65 -0.23
C THR A 75 3.08 16.48 -1.74
N TRP A 76 3.72 15.44 -2.26
CA TRP A 76 3.82 15.26 -3.72
C TRP A 76 2.54 14.65 -4.31
N ALA A 77 1.79 13.84 -3.57
CA ALA A 77 0.52 13.30 -4.05
C ALA A 77 -0.55 14.40 -4.23
N ALA A 78 -0.44 15.50 -3.47
CA ALA A 78 -1.31 16.67 -3.62
C ALA A 78 -1.07 17.46 -4.92
N THR A 79 0.13 17.36 -5.52
CA THR A 79 0.45 18.07 -6.77
C THR A 79 0.06 17.29 -8.03
N ILE A 80 -0.30 16.01 -7.88
CA ILE A 80 -0.64 15.14 -9.02
C ILE A 80 -2.08 15.37 -9.48
N PRO A 81 -2.30 15.66 -10.78
CA PRO A 81 -3.63 15.73 -11.36
C PRO A 81 -4.39 14.40 -11.19
N LYS A 82 -5.65 14.46 -10.74
CA LYS A 82 -6.45 13.26 -10.45
C LYS A 82 -6.98 12.53 -11.69
N ASP A 83 -6.85 13.15 -12.86
CA ASP A 83 -7.21 12.61 -14.17
C ASP A 83 -6.07 11.84 -14.85
N LYS A 84 -4.90 11.77 -14.22
CA LYS A 84 -3.72 11.05 -14.75
C LYS A 84 -3.59 9.66 -14.16
N GLU A 85 -3.24 8.71 -15.01
CA GLU A 85 -2.71 7.42 -14.56
C GLU A 85 -1.33 7.65 -13.91
N ILE A 86 -1.11 7.03 -12.74
CA ILE A 86 0.11 7.19 -11.97
C ILE A 86 0.82 5.84 -11.91
N ILE A 87 2.09 5.82 -12.30
CA ILE A 87 2.96 4.64 -12.14
C ILE A 87 4.05 5.01 -11.14
N VAL A 88 4.07 4.33 -10.00
CA VAL A 88 5.08 4.52 -8.96
C VAL A 88 6.12 3.40 -9.06
N TYR A 89 7.40 3.76 -9.04
CA TYR A 89 8.49 2.78 -8.97
C TYR A 89 9.41 3.05 -7.78
N CYS A 90 9.98 1.98 -7.22
CA CYS A 90 10.98 2.03 -6.16
C CYS A 90 12.19 1.18 -6.53
N ALA A 91 13.07 0.93 -5.56
CA ALA A 91 14.27 0.11 -5.73
C ALA A 91 13.90 -1.39 -5.76
#